data_AF-A0A355GNF7-F1
#
_entry.id   AF-A0A355GNF7-F1
#
_cell.length_a   1.000
_cell.length_b   1.000
_cell.length_c   1.000
_cell.angle_alpha   90.00
_cell.angle_beta   90.00
_cell.angle_gamma   90.00
#
_symmetry.space_group_name_H-M   'P 1'
#
loop_
_entity.id
_entity.type
_entity.pdbx_description
1 polymer ?
#
loop_
_entity_poly.entity_id
_entity_poly.type
_entity_poly.pdbx_seq_one_letter_code
_entity_poly.pdbx_strand_id
1 'polypeptide(L)'
;ETRTINLNLSYGEPKAVDDGFEVTVKATQDINREALEKAKSVVDLRVNGLGLSETVVQLDQNSNRIIVQLPGINNAAEATEDLVRVARLTFRIDGNVVLDGSDLVRAEATYGGTYNAPILQLNLTNEGGKRFETITGQNVNKSMGIYLDEESLMEAVIREKIGGGKPIIDFNGSRPIDELKVYAIQMNSGALPVPLRVIASSTVGPTLGKE
;
A
#
# COMPACT_ATOMS: atom_id res chain seq x y z
N GLU A 1 42.32 27.05 -8.92
CA GLU A 1 42.28 26.46 -7.56
C GLU A 1 40.96 25.74 -7.38
N THR A 2 40.96 24.42 -7.27
CA THR A 2 39.73 23.62 -7.10
C THR A 2 39.50 23.46 -5.60
N ARG A 3 38.42 24.06 -5.07
CA ARG A 3 38.04 23.91 -3.66
C ARG A 3 37.31 22.58 -3.47
N THR A 4 37.99 21.61 -2.87
CA THR A 4 37.39 20.36 -2.41
C THR A 4 36.49 20.66 -1.20
N ILE A 5 35.20 20.34 -1.29
CA ILE A 5 34.26 20.40 -0.17
C ILE A 5 34.33 19.05 0.54
N ASN A 6 34.81 19.04 1.78
CA ASN A 6 34.74 17.87 2.65
C ASN A 6 33.32 17.78 3.24
N LEU A 7 32.50 16.87 2.72
CA LEU A 7 31.24 16.49 3.34
C LEU A 7 31.53 15.47 4.43
N ASN A 8 31.55 15.92 5.70
CA ASN A 8 31.51 15.03 6.85
C ASN A 8 30.09 14.45 6.94
N LEU A 9 29.85 13.32 6.28
CA LEU A 9 28.69 12.48 6.55
C LEU A 9 28.98 11.73 7.85
N SER A 10 28.51 12.26 8.97
CA SER A 10 28.40 11.49 10.21
C SER A 10 27.39 10.38 9.96
N TYR A 11 27.89 9.17 9.67
CA TYR A 11 27.10 7.96 9.84
C TYR A 11 26.75 7.90 11.33
N GLY A 12 25.49 8.21 11.67
CA GLY A 12 24.97 7.90 12.98
C GLY A 12 25.17 6.42 13.26
N GLU A 13 25.42 6.06 14.51
CA GLU A 13 25.55 4.66 14.92
C GLU A 13 24.38 3.84 14.36
N PRO A 14 24.61 2.58 13.93
CA PRO A 14 23.52 1.71 13.53
C PRO A 14 22.56 1.60 14.72
N LYS A 15 21.35 2.15 14.57
CA LYS A 15 20.29 2.00 15.58
C LYS A 15 20.10 0.51 15.84
N ALA A 16 20.04 0.13 17.10
CA ALA A 16 19.90 -1.26 17.47
C ALA A 16 18.64 -1.85 16.80
N VAL A 17 18.74 -3.09 16.33
CA VAL A 17 17.65 -3.86 15.71
C VAL A 17 16.45 -4.05 16.68
N ASP A 18 16.63 -3.70 17.95
CA ASP A 18 15.68 -3.86 19.06
C ASP A 18 14.93 -2.55 19.44
N ASP A 19 15.23 -1.43 18.78
CA ASP A 19 14.49 -0.19 19.01
C ASP A 19 13.15 -0.24 18.26
N GLY A 20 12.05 -0.16 19.00
CA GLY A 20 10.72 0.02 18.44
C GLY A 20 10.57 1.39 17.79
N PHE A 21 9.69 1.52 16.80
CA PHE A 21 9.30 2.80 16.23
C PHE A 21 7.84 3.05 16.51
N GLU A 22 7.52 4.13 17.22
CA GLU A 22 6.15 4.55 17.45
C GLU A 22 5.80 5.69 16.48
N VAL A 23 4.65 5.55 15.82
CA VAL A 23 4.07 6.59 14.97
C VAL A 23 2.63 6.83 15.37
N THR A 24 2.30 8.10 15.57
CA THR A 24 0.92 8.54 15.79
C THR A 24 0.41 9.22 14.53
N VAL A 25 -0.69 8.69 13.99
CA VAL A 25 -1.39 9.24 12.83
C VAL A 25 -2.76 9.75 13.24
N LYS A 26 -3.23 10.80 12.55
CA LYS A 26 -4.53 11.41 12.80
C LYS A 26 -5.31 11.55 11.49
N ALA A 27 -6.62 11.34 11.54
CA ALA A 27 -7.49 11.72 10.43
C ALA A 27 -7.35 13.21 10.10
N THR A 28 -7.31 13.52 8.81
CA THR A 28 -7.22 14.90 8.30
C THR A 28 -8.49 15.71 8.48
N GLN A 29 -9.61 15.03 8.73
CA GLN A 29 -10.94 15.59 8.94
C GLN A 29 -11.62 14.92 10.13
N ASP A 30 -12.62 15.58 10.70
CA ASP A 30 -13.46 14.99 11.74
C ASP A 30 -14.27 13.83 11.15
N ILE A 31 -14.21 12.69 11.82
CA ILE A 31 -14.84 11.45 11.39
C ILE A 31 -15.62 10.81 12.53
N ASN A 32 -16.63 10.02 12.17
CA ASN A 32 -17.36 9.22 13.14
C ASN A 32 -16.52 8.02 13.61
N ARG A 33 -16.99 7.37 14.67
CA ARG A 33 -16.31 6.20 15.27
C ARG A 33 -16.15 5.05 14.27
N GLU A 34 -17.16 4.80 13.43
CA GLU A 34 -17.13 3.71 12.45
C GLU A 34 -16.00 3.88 11.43
N ALA A 35 -15.84 5.08 10.87
CA ALA A 35 -14.76 5.39 9.93
C ALA A 35 -13.39 5.30 10.60
N LEU A 36 -13.30 5.64 11.89
CA LEU A 36 -12.06 5.57 12.66
C LEU A 36 -11.66 4.12 12.96
N GLU A 37 -12.61 3.27 13.34
CA GLU A 37 -12.40 1.82 13.51
C GLU A 37 -12.01 1.17 12.17
N LYS A 38 -12.67 1.55 11.07
CA LYS A 38 -12.31 1.07 9.74
C LYS A 38 -10.89 1.49 9.34
N ALA A 39 -10.51 2.75 9.59
CA ALA A 39 -9.15 3.21 9.36
C ALA A 39 -8.13 2.41 10.20
N LYS A 40 -8.44 2.13 11.47
CA LYS A 40 -7.63 1.25 12.33
C LYS A 40 -7.46 -0.13 11.70
N SER A 41 -8.54 -0.77 11.23
CA SER A 41 -8.49 -2.08 10.58
C SER A 41 -7.64 -2.09 9.31
N VAL A 42 -7.71 -1.04 8.49
CA VAL A 42 -6.86 -0.90 7.29
C VAL A 42 -5.39 -0.81 7.70
N VAL A 43 -5.06 0.03 8.68
CA VAL A 43 -3.69 0.17 9.21
C VAL A 43 -3.19 -1.17 9.76
N ASP A 44 -4.02 -1.87 10.55
CA ASP A 44 -3.71 -3.19 11.10
C ASP A 44 -3.34 -4.21 10.02
N LEU A 45 -4.15 -4.30 8.95
CA LEU A 45 -3.88 -5.18 7.81
C LEU A 45 -2.57 -4.83 7.09
N ARG A 46 -2.25 -3.54 6.95
CA ARG A 46 -0.99 -3.11 6.29
C ARG A 46 0.22 -3.47 7.11
N VAL A 47 0.17 -3.18 8.40
CA VAL A 47 1.25 -3.49 9.33
C VAL A 47 1.51 -5.01 9.37
N ASN A 48 0.45 -5.82 9.46
CA ASN A 48 0.55 -7.27 9.38
C ASN A 48 1.14 -7.73 8.03
N GLY A 49 0.77 -7.08 6.94
CA GLY A 49 1.27 -7.35 5.60
C GLY A 49 2.77 -7.08 5.43
N LEU A 50 3.35 -6.16 6.20
CA LEU A 50 4.79 -5.89 6.21
C LEU A 50 5.60 -7.01 6.90
N GLY A 51 4.94 -8.01 7.50
CA GLY A 51 5.60 -9.13 8.18
C GLY A 51 6.15 -8.81 9.57
N LEU A 52 5.60 -7.77 10.22
CA LEU A 52 6.02 -7.31 11.54
C LEU A 52 5.19 -8.01 12.63
N SER A 53 5.80 -8.97 13.33
CA SER A 53 5.11 -9.94 14.19
C SER A 53 4.59 -9.41 15.54
N GLU A 54 5.05 -8.26 16.01
CA GLU A 54 4.78 -7.75 17.37
C GLU A 54 4.20 -6.34 17.38
N THR A 55 3.45 -6.01 16.33
CA THR A 55 2.96 -4.65 16.14
C THR A 55 1.72 -4.36 16.96
N VAL A 56 1.66 -3.14 17.48
CA VAL A 56 0.56 -2.68 18.30
C VAL A 56 -0.13 -1.53 17.60
N VAL A 57 -1.39 -1.72 17.21
CA VAL A 57 -2.25 -0.68 16.63
C VAL A 57 -3.34 -0.34 17.63
N GLN A 58 -3.24 0.85 18.23
CA GLN A 58 -4.18 1.36 19.23
C GLN A 58 -4.97 2.54 18.69
N LEU A 59 -6.19 2.70 19.22
CA LEU A 59 -7.05 3.81 18.91
C LEU A 59 -7.23 4.72 20.12
N ASP A 60 -6.82 5.98 20.00
CA ASP A 60 -7.18 7.02 20.95
C ASP A 60 -8.49 7.69 20.52
N GLN A 61 -9.59 7.17 21.10
CA GLN A 61 -10.96 7.57 20.79
C GLN A 61 -11.26 9.03 21.15
N ASN A 62 -10.49 9.66 22.05
CA ASN A 62 -10.73 11.03 22.46
C ASN A 62 -10.15 12.04 21.47
N SER A 63 -9.17 11.63 20.66
CA SER A 63 -8.38 12.55 19.85
C SER A 63 -8.34 12.21 18.35
N ASN A 64 -9.10 11.19 17.92
CA ASN A 64 -9.13 10.66 16.55
C ASN A 64 -7.74 10.26 16.04
N ARG A 65 -6.92 9.68 16.93
CA ARG A 65 -5.56 9.24 16.62
C ARG A 65 -5.47 7.73 16.61
N ILE A 66 -4.65 7.22 15.71
CA ILE A 66 -4.21 5.83 15.67
C ILE A 66 -2.73 5.83 16.03
N ILE A 67 -2.37 5.07 17.06
CA ILE A 67 -0.99 4.90 17.51
C ILE A 67 -0.53 3.55 17.01
N VAL A 68 0.58 3.52 16.29
CA VAL A 68 1.16 2.32 15.69
C VAL A 68 2.57 2.14 16.22
N GLN A 69 2.86 0.99 16.79
CA GLN A 69 4.21 0.59 17.22
C GLN A 69 4.74 -0.49 16.27
N LEU A 70 5.87 -0.20 15.64
CA LEU A 70 6.55 -1.00 14.64
C LEU A 70 7.91 -1.44 15.19
N PRO A 71 8.07 -2.69 15.67
CA PRO A 71 9.35 -3.17 16.18
C PRO A 71 10.33 -3.48 15.02
N GLY A 72 11.61 -3.18 15.23
CA GLY A 72 12.70 -3.64 14.37
C GLY A 72 12.68 -3.14 12.92
N ILE A 73 12.08 -1.95 12.68
CA ILE A 73 11.98 -1.40 11.32
C ILE A 73 13.18 -0.51 10.95
N ASN A 74 13.85 -0.87 9.87
CA ASN A 74 15.05 -0.14 9.40
C ASN A 74 14.70 1.23 8.77
N ASN A 75 13.59 1.30 8.02
CA ASN A 75 13.12 2.52 7.37
C ASN A 75 11.70 2.87 7.81
N ALA A 76 11.63 3.47 8.99
CA ALA A 76 10.35 3.83 9.58
C ALA A 76 9.58 4.91 8.79
N ALA A 77 10.29 5.80 8.08
CA ALA A 77 9.67 6.86 7.29
C ALA A 77 8.90 6.29 6.09
N GLU A 78 9.53 5.39 5.33
CA GLU A 78 8.91 4.73 4.17
C GLU A 78 7.69 3.91 4.58
N ALA A 79 7.83 3.06 5.60
CA ALA A 79 6.70 2.27 6.08
C ALA A 79 5.56 3.14 6.61
N THR A 80 5.87 4.25 7.28
CA THR A 80 4.84 5.18 7.74
C THR A 80 4.05 5.77 6.56
N GLU A 81 4.72 6.12 5.46
CA GLU A 81 4.04 6.63 4.26
C GLU A 81 3.08 5.58 3.68
N ASP A 82 3.53 4.32 3.59
CA ASP A 82 2.69 3.22 3.11
C ASP A 82 1.49 2.94 4.03
N LEU A 83 1.63 3.19 5.33
CA LEU A 83 0.55 3.05 6.31
C LEU A 83 -0.52 4.14 6.18
N VAL A 84 -0.15 5.37 5.79
CA VAL A 84 -1.10 6.50 5.71
C VAL A 84 -1.67 6.75 4.32
N ARG A 85 -1.11 6.13 3.27
CA ARG A 85 -1.60 6.25 1.89
C ARG A 85 -3.06 5.82 1.77
N VAL A 86 -3.90 6.53 1.01
CA VAL A 86 -5.31 6.14 0.89
C VAL A 86 -5.46 4.80 0.18
N ALA A 87 -4.68 4.55 -0.88
CA ALA A 87 -4.64 3.30 -1.64
C ALA A 87 -5.98 2.98 -2.36
N ARG A 88 -6.58 3.98 -2.99
CA ARG A 88 -7.79 3.80 -3.81
C ARG A 88 -7.43 3.17 -5.16
N LEU A 89 -7.61 1.86 -5.28
CA LEU A 89 -7.47 1.15 -6.56
C LEU A 89 -8.61 1.51 -7.52
N THR A 90 -8.28 1.97 -8.73
CA THR A 90 -9.26 2.20 -9.80
C THR A 90 -8.75 1.72 -11.16
N PHE A 91 -9.65 1.19 -11.96
CA PHE A 91 -9.45 0.91 -13.37
C PHE A 91 -10.21 1.95 -14.17
N ARG A 92 -9.56 2.60 -15.13
CA ARG A 92 -10.13 3.71 -15.88
C ARG A 92 -10.05 3.46 -17.38
N ILE A 93 -11.12 3.78 -18.11
CA ILE A 93 -11.16 3.81 -19.58
C ILE A 93 -11.76 5.15 -19.98
N ASP A 94 -11.13 5.84 -20.92
CA ASP A 94 -11.55 7.18 -21.38
C ASP A 94 -11.76 8.16 -20.20
N GLY A 95 -10.95 8.04 -19.14
CA GLY A 95 -11.01 8.84 -17.92
C GLY A 95 -12.08 8.42 -16.89
N ASN A 96 -12.94 7.45 -17.20
CA ASN A 96 -14.01 7.02 -16.31
C ASN A 96 -13.62 5.78 -15.51
N VAL A 97 -13.94 5.75 -14.21
CA VAL A 97 -13.75 4.57 -13.36
C VAL A 97 -14.74 3.49 -13.78
N VAL A 98 -14.23 2.33 -14.19
CA VAL A 98 -15.03 1.19 -14.66
C VAL A 98 -15.04 0.02 -13.67
N LEU A 99 -14.00 -0.11 -12.84
CA LEU A 99 -13.86 -1.01 -11.70
C LEU A 99 -13.03 -0.33 -10.61
N ASP A 100 -13.17 -0.79 -9.38
CA ASP A 100 -12.39 -0.29 -8.25
C ASP A 100 -12.02 -1.42 -7.27
N GLY A 101 -11.36 -1.05 -6.16
CA GLY A 101 -10.95 -2.00 -5.12
C GLY A 101 -12.08 -2.84 -4.50
N SER A 102 -13.36 -2.45 -4.61
CA SER A 102 -14.48 -3.27 -4.13
C SER A 102 -14.71 -4.52 -4.99
N ASP A 103 -14.21 -4.52 -6.23
CA ASP A 103 -14.23 -5.68 -7.13
C ASP A 103 -13.07 -6.65 -6.88
N LEU A 104 -12.16 -6.34 -5.96
CA LEU A 104 -10.97 -7.14 -5.66
C LEU A 104 -11.20 -8.08 -4.46
N VAL A 105 -10.81 -9.35 -4.61
CA VAL A 105 -10.70 -10.31 -3.49
C VAL A 105 -9.30 -10.24 -2.89
N ARG A 106 -8.26 -10.30 -3.74
CA ARG A 106 -6.86 -10.15 -3.32
C ARG A 106 -5.95 -9.73 -4.47
N ALA A 107 -4.85 -9.06 -4.13
CA ALA A 107 -3.67 -8.85 -4.95
C ALA A 107 -2.49 -9.66 -4.38
N GLU A 108 -1.65 -10.20 -5.27
CA GLU A 108 -0.47 -10.99 -4.90
C GLU A 108 0.71 -10.60 -5.78
N ALA A 109 1.82 -10.23 -5.15
CA ALA A 109 3.08 -10.04 -5.83
C ALA A 109 3.75 -11.41 -6.01
N THR A 110 4.02 -11.80 -7.25
CA THR A 110 4.62 -13.10 -7.57
C THR A 110 5.53 -12.98 -8.79
N TYR A 111 6.27 -14.04 -9.10
CA TYR A 111 7.00 -14.14 -10.35
C TYR A 111 6.13 -14.84 -11.39
N GLY A 112 6.10 -14.28 -12.60
CA GLY A 112 5.30 -14.80 -13.70
C GLY A 112 5.47 -13.96 -14.96
N GLY A 113 4.50 -14.04 -15.87
CA GLY A 113 4.52 -13.23 -17.09
C GLY A 113 5.73 -13.49 -17.98
N THR A 114 6.13 -12.47 -18.73
CA THR A 114 7.23 -12.58 -19.69
C THR A 114 8.56 -12.74 -18.95
N TYR A 115 9.37 -13.73 -19.33
CA TYR A 115 10.69 -13.99 -18.72
C TYR A 115 10.69 -14.25 -17.20
N ASN A 116 9.57 -14.70 -16.63
CA ASN A 116 9.44 -14.92 -15.19
C ASN A 116 9.75 -13.64 -14.37
N ALA A 117 9.27 -12.50 -14.86
CA ALA A 117 9.40 -11.19 -14.21
C ALA A 117 8.47 -11.06 -12.99
N PRO A 118 8.76 -10.11 -12.06
CA PRO A 118 7.80 -9.72 -11.04
C PRO A 118 6.50 -9.18 -11.66
N ILE A 119 5.36 -9.71 -11.20
CA ILE A 119 4.02 -9.32 -11.61
C ILE A 119 3.11 -9.11 -10.40
N LEU A 120 2.03 -8.36 -10.59
CA LEU A 120 0.93 -8.28 -9.63
C LEU A 120 -0.27 -9.08 -10.15
N GLN A 121 -0.53 -10.24 -9.55
CA GLN A 121 -1.70 -11.06 -9.84
C GLN A 121 -2.87 -10.57 -9.02
N LEU A 122 -3.95 -10.16 -9.69
CA LEU A 122 -5.21 -9.81 -9.04
C LEU A 122 -6.16 -10.99 -9.10
N ASN A 123 -6.95 -11.19 -8.05
CA ASN A 123 -8.13 -12.05 -8.06
C ASN A 123 -9.34 -11.18 -7.76
N LEU A 124 -10.25 -11.08 -8.72
CA LEU A 124 -11.47 -10.32 -8.58
C LEU A 124 -12.56 -11.15 -7.89
N THR A 125 -13.58 -10.47 -7.38
CA THR A 125 -14.81 -11.13 -6.93
C THR A 125 -15.51 -11.79 -8.12
N ASN A 126 -16.44 -12.70 -7.85
CA ASN A 126 -17.20 -13.34 -8.94
C ASN A 126 -17.97 -12.31 -9.80
N GLU A 127 -18.49 -11.26 -9.17
CA GLU A 127 -19.17 -10.16 -9.86
C GLU A 127 -18.17 -9.26 -10.59
N GLY A 128 -17.09 -8.85 -9.91
CA GLY A 128 -16.03 -8.04 -10.48
C GLY A 128 -15.36 -8.69 -11.69
N GLY A 129 -15.14 -10.01 -11.63
CA GLY A 129 -14.61 -10.79 -12.75
C GLY A 129 -15.53 -10.79 -13.98
N LYS A 130 -16.84 -10.97 -13.78
CA LYS A 130 -17.82 -10.89 -14.88
C LYS A 130 -17.92 -9.47 -15.47
N ARG A 131 -17.86 -8.45 -14.61
CA ARG A 131 -17.81 -7.04 -15.03
C ARG A 131 -16.55 -6.76 -15.83
N PHE A 132 -15.37 -7.15 -15.34
CA PHE A 132 -14.09 -7.00 -16.03
C PHE A 132 -14.08 -7.68 -17.39
N GLU A 133 -14.61 -8.90 -17.47
CA GLU A 133 -14.75 -9.64 -18.71
C GLU A 133 -15.65 -8.90 -19.72
N THR A 134 -16.77 -8.33 -19.27
CA THR A 134 -17.67 -7.55 -20.12
C THR A 134 -17.02 -6.24 -20.60
N ILE A 135 -16.38 -5.52 -19.67
CA ILE A 135 -15.70 -4.25 -19.94
C ILE A 135 -14.57 -4.44 -20.96
N THR A 136 -13.71 -5.43 -20.77
CA THR A 136 -12.60 -5.71 -21.69
C THR A 136 -13.11 -6.11 -23.07
N GLY A 137 -14.16 -6.94 -23.15
CA GLY A 137 -14.76 -7.32 -24.44
C GLY A 137 -15.37 -6.17 -25.22
N GLN A 138 -15.94 -5.16 -24.54
CA GLN A 138 -16.57 -4.00 -25.17
C GLN A 138 -15.57 -2.88 -25.52
N ASN A 139 -14.35 -2.94 -25.00
CA ASN A 139 -13.35 -1.87 -25.11
C ASN A 139 -12.04 -2.35 -25.75
N VAL A 140 -12.09 -3.38 -26.60
CA VAL A 140 -10.93 -3.83 -27.39
C VAL A 140 -10.35 -2.65 -28.19
N ASN A 141 -9.02 -2.58 -28.23
CA ASN A 141 -8.18 -1.50 -28.78
C ASN A 141 -8.21 -0.17 -27.99
N LYS A 142 -8.92 -0.07 -26.88
CA LYS A 142 -8.83 1.10 -25.99
C LYS A 142 -7.75 0.93 -24.93
N SER A 143 -7.26 2.06 -24.42
CA SER A 143 -6.36 2.09 -23.27
C SER A 143 -7.16 1.93 -21.97
N MET A 144 -6.73 1.01 -21.11
CA MET A 144 -7.15 0.89 -19.74
C MET A 144 -5.99 1.31 -18.83
N GLY A 145 -6.23 2.32 -18.00
CA GLY A 145 -5.30 2.72 -16.95
C GLY A 145 -5.68 2.07 -15.62
N ILE A 146 -4.68 1.67 -14.85
CA ILE A 146 -4.81 1.15 -13.49
C ILE A 146 -4.10 2.12 -12.57
N TYR A 147 -4.81 2.63 -11.58
CA TYR A 147 -4.33 3.68 -10.69
C TYR A 147 -4.45 3.25 -9.25
N LEU A 148 -3.49 3.70 -8.43
CA LEU A 148 -3.59 3.69 -6.99
C LEU A 148 -3.62 5.13 -6.50
N ASP A 149 -4.76 5.54 -5.97
CA ASP A 149 -5.12 6.95 -5.81
C ASP A 149 -5.18 7.63 -7.20
N GLU A 150 -4.40 8.70 -7.40
CA GLU A 150 -4.27 9.37 -8.72
C GLU A 150 -2.96 9.02 -9.43
N GLU A 151 -2.14 8.14 -8.84
CA GLU A 151 -0.89 7.69 -9.45
C GLU A 151 -1.15 6.54 -10.43
N SER A 152 -0.69 6.69 -11.67
CA SER A 152 -0.78 5.63 -12.69
C SER A 152 0.18 4.51 -12.35
N LEU A 153 -0.34 3.32 -12.06
CA LEU A 153 0.46 2.10 -11.93
C LEU A 153 0.81 1.53 -13.31
N MET A 154 -0.19 1.46 -14.20
CA MET A 154 -0.07 0.85 -15.52
C MET A 154 -1.07 1.48 -16.49
N GLU A 155 -0.66 1.66 -17.75
CA GLU A 155 -1.57 1.98 -18.85
C GLU A 155 -1.32 0.99 -19.98
N ALA A 156 -2.36 0.24 -20.34
CA ALA A 156 -2.24 -0.84 -21.32
C ALA A 156 -3.42 -0.85 -22.29
N VAL A 157 -3.14 -1.22 -23.54
CA VAL A 157 -4.18 -1.41 -24.55
C VAL A 157 -4.86 -2.77 -24.34
N ILE A 158 -6.19 -2.76 -24.26
CA ILE A 158 -7.00 -3.98 -24.20
C ILE A 158 -6.94 -4.66 -25.57
N ARG A 159 -6.28 -5.80 -25.67
CA ARG A 159 -6.12 -6.52 -26.96
C ARG A 159 -7.25 -7.50 -27.25
N GLU A 160 -7.84 -8.04 -26.20
CA GLU A 160 -8.90 -9.02 -26.28
C GLU A 160 -9.76 -8.98 -25.03
N LYS A 161 -10.87 -9.72 -25.08
CA LYS A 161 -11.73 -9.97 -23.92
C LYS A 161 -10.97 -10.82 -22.90
N ILE A 162 -10.87 -10.35 -21.65
CA ILE A 162 -10.14 -11.05 -20.59
C ILE A 162 -11.13 -11.67 -19.61
N GLY A 163 -11.31 -12.99 -19.69
CA GLY A 163 -12.15 -13.77 -18.79
C GLY A 163 -11.41 -14.30 -17.55
N GLY A 164 -12.13 -15.03 -16.70
CA GLY A 164 -11.55 -15.79 -15.59
C GLY A 164 -11.30 -15.01 -14.30
N GLY A 165 -11.53 -13.69 -14.29
CA GLY A 165 -11.50 -12.85 -13.08
C GLY A 165 -10.12 -12.74 -12.41
N LYS A 166 -9.04 -13.03 -13.14
CA LYS A 166 -7.68 -13.04 -12.61
C LYS A 166 -6.70 -12.20 -13.46
N PRO A 167 -6.93 -10.88 -13.58
CA PRO A 167 -6.03 -10.04 -14.36
C PRO A 167 -4.63 -9.98 -13.76
N ILE A 168 -3.64 -9.85 -14.64
CA ILE A 168 -2.23 -9.71 -14.29
C ILE A 168 -1.78 -8.30 -14.68
N ILE A 169 -1.08 -7.62 -13.77
CA ILE A 169 -0.34 -6.40 -14.09
C ILE A 169 1.13 -6.78 -14.24
N ASP A 170 1.61 -6.77 -15.47
CA ASP A 170 3.00 -7.06 -15.83
C ASP A 170 3.74 -5.75 -16.11
N PHE A 171 4.72 -5.42 -15.26
CA PHE A 171 5.54 -4.22 -15.40
C PHE A 171 6.77 -4.45 -16.31
N ASN A 172 6.82 -5.56 -17.03
CA ASN A 172 7.94 -5.99 -17.89
C ASN A 172 9.28 -6.01 -17.14
N GLY A 173 9.26 -6.39 -15.86
CA GLY A 173 10.44 -6.43 -15.00
C GLY A 173 11.02 -5.06 -14.60
N SER A 174 10.35 -3.95 -14.92
CA SER A 174 10.81 -2.60 -14.55
C SER A 174 10.69 -2.29 -13.06
N ARG A 175 9.92 -3.10 -12.31
CA ARG A 175 9.71 -2.94 -10.87
C ARG A 175 10.18 -4.17 -10.10
N PRO A 176 10.91 -4.01 -8.99
CA PRO A 176 11.33 -5.12 -8.14
C PRO A 176 10.14 -5.73 -7.40
N ILE A 177 10.25 -7.00 -7.02
CA ILE A 177 9.18 -7.73 -6.33
C ILE A 177 8.78 -7.10 -5.00
N ASP A 178 9.72 -6.50 -4.27
CA ASP A 178 9.44 -5.90 -2.96
C ASP A 178 8.54 -4.67 -3.09
N GLU A 179 8.67 -3.89 -4.16
CA GLU A 179 7.74 -2.81 -4.47
C GLU A 179 6.34 -3.36 -4.78
N LEU A 180 6.24 -4.46 -5.53
CA LEU A 180 4.95 -5.07 -5.83
C LEU A 180 4.27 -5.65 -4.58
N LYS A 181 5.04 -6.14 -3.60
CA LYS A 181 4.50 -6.58 -2.30
C LYS A 181 3.84 -5.40 -1.56
N VAL A 182 4.45 -4.22 -1.58
CA VAL A 182 3.85 -3.01 -0.99
C VAL A 182 2.52 -2.67 -1.68
N TYR A 183 2.47 -2.70 -3.01
CA TYR A 183 1.19 -2.52 -3.74
C TYR A 183 0.16 -3.60 -3.38
N ALA A 184 0.56 -4.87 -3.27
CA ALA A 184 -0.33 -5.94 -2.88
C ALA A 184 -0.92 -5.71 -1.48
N ILE A 185 -0.09 -5.31 -0.51
CA ILE A 185 -0.51 -4.96 0.86
C ILE A 185 -1.52 -3.81 0.83
N GLN A 186 -1.21 -2.73 0.09
CA GLN A 186 -2.07 -1.56 -0.05
C GLN A 186 -3.44 -1.94 -0.65
N MET A 187 -3.46 -2.71 -1.73
CA MET A 187 -4.69 -3.18 -2.38
C MET A 187 -5.52 -4.12 -1.49
N ASN A 188 -4.86 -5.06 -0.79
CA ASN A 188 -5.52 -6.02 0.10
C ASN A 188 -6.10 -5.39 1.36
N SER A 189 -5.44 -4.36 1.89
CA SER A 189 -5.93 -3.61 3.04
C SER A 189 -7.19 -2.79 2.73
N GLY A 190 -7.45 -2.55 1.45
CA GLY A 190 -8.51 -1.67 0.98
C GLY A 190 -8.16 -0.19 1.17
N ALA A 191 -9.01 0.67 0.59
CA ALA A 191 -8.80 2.10 0.68
C ALA A 191 -9.11 2.62 2.09
N LEU A 192 -8.27 3.53 2.60
CA LEU A 192 -8.59 4.25 3.82
C LEU A 192 -9.89 5.05 3.62
N PRO A 193 -10.80 5.04 4.61
CA PRO A 193 -12.04 5.79 4.52
C PRO A 193 -11.81 7.30 4.53
N VAL A 194 -10.71 7.75 5.14
CA VAL A 194 -10.24 9.14 5.12
C VAL A 194 -8.72 9.21 5.09
N PRO A 195 -8.13 10.28 4.54
CA PRO A 195 -6.68 10.47 4.58
C PRO A 195 -6.20 10.62 6.03
N LEU A 196 -5.11 9.93 6.35
CA LEU A 196 -4.41 10.05 7.62
C LEU A 196 -3.15 10.89 7.42
N ARG A 197 -2.71 11.58 8.47
CA ARG A 197 -1.42 12.29 8.49
C ARG A 197 -0.63 11.90 9.72
N VAL A 198 0.69 11.83 9.57
CA VAL A 198 1.61 11.67 10.69
C VAL A 198 1.60 12.94 11.53
N ILE A 199 1.42 12.81 12.84
CA ILE A 199 1.45 13.95 13.77
C ILE A 199 2.54 13.83 14.84
N ALA A 200 3.05 12.63 15.07
CA ALA A 200 4.22 12.38 15.90
C ALA A 200 4.89 11.10 15.45
N SER A 201 6.21 11.05 15.52
CA SER A 201 6.99 9.83 15.36
C SER A 201 8.20 9.87 16.28
N SER A 202 8.55 8.72 16.84
CA SER A 202 9.69 8.58 17.74
C SER A 202 10.24 7.16 17.71
N THR A 203 11.55 7.05 17.87
CA THR A 203 12.19 5.78 18.21
C THR A 203 11.96 5.51 19.70
N VAL A 204 11.37 4.37 20.02
CA VAL A 204 11.16 3.86 21.37
C VAL A 204 12.30 2.87 21.64
N GLY A 205 13.11 3.12 22.66
CA GLY A 205 14.12 2.13 23.08
C GLY A 205 13.46 0.82 23.54
N PRO A 206 14.23 -0.27 23.68
CA PRO A 206 13.69 -1.55 24.12
C PRO A 206 12.88 -1.35 25.40
N THR A 207 11.66 -1.88 25.43
CA THR A 207 10.88 -1.94 26.68
C THR A 207 11.71 -2.75 27.66
N LEU A 208 12.37 -2.07 28.60
CA LEU A 208 12.98 -2.71 29.76
C LEU A 208 11.91 -3.62 30.35
N GLY A 209 12.14 -4.93 30.30
CA GLY A 209 11.32 -5.90 31.01
C GLY A 209 11.18 -5.41 32.43
N LYS A 210 9.94 -5.07 32.82
CA LYS A 210 9.61 -4.99 34.24
C LYS A 210 9.74 -6.40 34.77
N GLU A 211 10.73 -6.63 35.62
CA GLU A 211 10.84 -7.81 36.48
C GLU A 211 9.54 -8.06 37.26
#